data_AF-H2Z451-F1
#
_entry.id   AF-H2Z451-F1
#
_cell.length_a   1.000
_cell.length_b   1.000
_cell.length_c   1.000
_cell.angle_alpha   90.00
_cell.angle_beta   90.00
_cell.angle_gamma   90.00
#
_symmetry.space_group_name_H-M   'P 1'
#
loop_
_entity.id
_entity.type
_entity.pdbx_description
1 polymer ?
#
loop_
_entity_poly.entity_id
_entity_poly.type
_entity_poly.pdbx_seq_one_letter_code
_entity_poly.pdbx_strand_id
1 'polypeptide(L)'
;MGAQTLAQQMHTTEALAQQTMDSFLRSYPKIKLYFNKLIAKCKEKGYIETISGRRRKLPEINSSRLKLRSHAERQAINSTIQGSAADIVKTATCHINSALHDMGWNTVLSCNRTTKASCYLTHHIHDELIYQTSEHRVHEAARVIQHCMVNAWS
;
A
#
# COMPACT_ATOMS: atom_id res chain seq x y z
N MET A 1 -11.93 -0.21 -8.83
CA MET A 1 -12.99 0.79 -9.12
C MET A 1 -13.99 0.14 -10.09
N GLY A 2 -15.29 0.34 -9.91
CA GLY A 2 -16.30 -0.15 -10.86
C GLY A 2 -16.65 0.92 -11.90
N ALA A 3 -17.26 0.52 -13.02
CA ALA A 3 -17.63 1.44 -14.10
C ALA A 3 -18.51 2.61 -13.62
N GLN A 4 -19.42 2.37 -12.66
CA GLN A 4 -20.27 3.41 -12.06
C GLN A 4 -19.46 4.51 -11.34
N THR A 5 -18.52 4.11 -10.47
CA THR A 5 -17.67 5.07 -9.76
C THR A 5 -16.77 5.83 -10.73
N LEU A 6 -16.24 5.14 -11.74
CA LEU A 6 -15.41 5.77 -12.76
C LEU A 6 -16.22 6.78 -13.59
N ALA A 7 -17.45 6.44 -13.97
CA ALA A 7 -18.36 7.32 -14.68
C ALA A 7 -18.65 8.61 -13.90
N GLN A 8 -18.90 8.48 -12.60
CA GLN A 8 -19.11 9.63 -11.71
C GLN A 8 -17.88 10.54 -11.62
N GLN A 9 -16.69 9.95 -11.44
CA GLN A 9 -15.44 10.71 -11.32
C GLN A 9 -15.01 11.38 -12.64
N MET A 10 -15.33 10.75 -13.77
CA MET A 10 -15.03 11.28 -15.11
C MET A 10 -16.15 12.15 -15.68
N HIS A 11 -17.25 12.36 -14.95
CA HIS A 11 -18.44 13.05 -15.42
C HIS A 11 -18.95 12.52 -16.78
N THR A 12 -19.01 11.19 -16.92
CA THR A 12 -19.39 10.51 -18.16
C THR A 12 -20.43 9.41 -17.94
N THR A 13 -20.85 8.73 -19.01
CA THR A 13 -21.82 7.62 -18.94
C THR A 13 -21.15 6.33 -18.46
N GLU A 14 -21.91 5.45 -17.81
CA GLU A 14 -21.41 4.12 -17.39
C GLU A 14 -20.89 3.29 -18.57
N ALA A 15 -21.52 3.40 -19.74
CA ALA A 15 -21.09 2.75 -20.96
C ALA A 15 -19.70 3.22 -21.42
N LEU A 16 -19.45 4.55 -21.43
CA LEU A 16 -18.15 5.08 -21.83
C LEU A 16 -17.06 4.75 -20.79
N ALA A 17 -17.40 4.79 -19.51
CA ALA A 17 -16.50 4.38 -18.43
C ALA A 17 -16.11 2.89 -18.57
N GLN A 18 -17.07 2.01 -18.85
CA GLN A 18 -16.81 0.59 -19.10
C GLN A 18 -15.92 0.39 -20.33
N GLN A 19 -16.21 1.05 -21.44
CA GLN A 19 -15.38 1.00 -22.65
C GLN A 19 -13.94 1.47 -22.38
N THR A 20 -13.78 2.51 -21.54
CA THR A 20 -12.48 3.03 -21.13
C THR A 20 -11.71 2.01 -20.30
N MET A 21 -12.36 1.36 -19.33
CA MET A 21 -11.76 0.27 -18.55
C MET A 21 -11.33 -0.90 -19.45
N ASP A 22 -12.17 -1.29 -20.40
CA ASP A 22 -11.87 -2.38 -21.33
C ASP A 22 -10.74 -2.01 -22.29
N SER A 23 -10.66 -0.76 -22.73
CA SER A 23 -9.52 -0.24 -23.48
C SER A 23 -8.23 -0.31 -22.67
N PHE A 24 -8.24 0.17 -21.43
CA PHE A 24 -7.09 0.11 -20.52
C PHE A 24 -6.60 -1.34 -20.31
N LEU A 25 -7.50 -2.28 -20.03
CA LEU A 25 -7.13 -3.69 -19.83
C LEU A 25 -6.65 -4.38 -21.12
N ARG A 26 -7.08 -3.91 -22.30
CA ARG A 26 -6.54 -4.36 -23.58
C ARG A 26 -5.13 -3.84 -23.83
N SER A 27 -4.84 -2.59 -23.47
CA SER A 27 -3.49 -2.02 -23.55
C SER A 27 -2.52 -2.68 -22.56
N TYR A 28 -3.01 -3.13 -21.40
CA TYR A 28 -2.20 -3.78 -20.36
C TYR A 28 -2.68 -5.21 -20.05
N PRO A 29 -2.51 -6.17 -20.97
CA PRO A 29 -3.08 -7.52 -20.84
C PRO A 29 -2.52 -8.30 -19.64
N LYS A 30 -1.27 -8.01 -19.24
CA LYS A 30 -0.64 -8.60 -18.05
C LYS A 30 -1.39 -8.27 -16.75
N ILE A 31 -2.00 -7.09 -16.65
CA ILE A 31 -2.80 -6.69 -15.48
C ILE A 31 -4.05 -7.58 -15.38
N LYS A 32 -4.75 -7.77 -16.49
CA LYS A 32 -5.93 -8.65 -16.55
C LYS A 32 -5.58 -10.09 -16.18
N LEU A 33 -4.47 -10.62 -16.70
CA LEU A 33 -3.98 -11.95 -16.34
C LEU A 33 -3.65 -12.07 -14.85
N TYR A 34 -3.01 -11.05 -14.27
CA TYR A 34 -2.71 -11.01 -12.85
C TYR A 34 -3.99 -11.01 -12.00
N PHE A 35 -4.98 -10.18 -12.31
CA PHE A 35 -6.26 -10.15 -11.60
C PHE A 35 -6.99 -11.50 -11.66
N ASN A 36 -7.04 -12.13 -12.84
CA ASN A 36 -7.67 -13.43 -13.00
C ASN A 36 -6.99 -14.51 -12.16
N LYS A 37 -5.65 -14.56 -12.17
CA LYS A 37 -4.88 -15.51 -11.35
C LYS A 37 -5.09 -15.28 -9.85
N LEU A 38 -5.10 -14.02 -9.43
CA LEU A 38 -5.32 -13.65 -8.02
C LEU A 38 -6.72 -14.08 -7.56
N ILE A 39 -7.76 -13.78 -8.34
CA ILE A 39 -9.14 -14.18 -8.03
C ILE A 39 -9.25 -15.71 -7.99
N ALA A 40 -8.69 -16.42 -8.96
CA ALA A 40 -8.73 -17.88 -9.00
C ALA A 40 -8.08 -18.50 -7.74
N LYS A 41 -6.88 -18.02 -7.36
CA LYS A 41 -6.18 -18.45 -6.14
C LYS A 41 -7.00 -18.12 -4.87
N CYS A 42 -7.67 -16.97 -4.84
CA CYS A 42 -8.52 -16.60 -3.71
C CYS A 42 -9.77 -17.49 -3.62
N LYS A 43 -10.37 -17.90 -4.74
CA LYS A 43 -11.52 -18.82 -4.77
C LYS A 43 -11.13 -20.21 -4.28
N GLU A 44 -9.96 -20.69 -4.67
CA GLU A 44 -9.41 -21.98 -4.23
C GLU A 44 -9.10 -21.97 -2.73
N LYS A 45 -8.42 -20.93 -2.24
CA LYS A 45 -7.92 -20.87 -0.85
C LYS A 45 -8.91 -20.28 0.16
N GLY A 46 -9.88 -19.49 -0.29
CA GLY A 46 -10.78 -18.72 0.57
C GLY A 46 -10.16 -17.46 1.20
N TYR A 47 -8.94 -17.09 0.82
CA TYR A 47 -8.24 -15.90 1.31
C TYR A 47 -7.29 -15.31 0.27
N ILE A 48 -6.98 -14.02 0.43
CA ILE A 48 -5.83 -13.38 -0.24
C ILE A 48 -4.62 -13.33 0.67
N GLU A 49 -3.45 -13.13 0.07
CA GLU A 49 -2.16 -13.03 0.74
C GLU A 49 -1.39 -11.83 0.16
N THR A 50 -0.84 -10.96 1.00
CA THR A 50 0.04 -9.86 0.57
C THR A 50 1.45 -10.37 0.28
N ILE A 51 2.33 -9.52 -0.28
CA ILE A 51 3.72 -9.91 -0.56
C ILE A 51 4.50 -10.35 0.69
N SER A 52 4.12 -9.87 1.88
CA SER A 52 4.73 -10.29 3.15
C SER A 52 4.18 -11.60 3.71
N GLY A 53 3.20 -12.21 3.04
CA GLY A 53 2.54 -13.43 3.52
C GLY A 53 1.33 -13.18 4.43
N ARG A 54 0.97 -11.92 4.73
CA ARG A 54 -0.22 -11.63 5.56
C ARG A 54 -1.50 -11.99 4.81
N ARG A 55 -2.42 -12.67 5.49
CA ARG A 55 -3.66 -13.19 4.89
C ARG A 55 -4.91 -12.43 5.32
N ARG A 56 -5.87 -12.31 4.40
CA ARG A 56 -7.24 -11.83 4.66
C ARG A 56 -8.25 -12.80 4.06
N LYS A 57 -9.11 -13.36 4.91
CA LYS A 57 -10.20 -14.25 4.47
C LYS A 57 -11.29 -13.46 3.75
N LEU A 58 -11.83 -14.03 2.68
CA LEU A 58 -12.92 -13.44 1.90
C LEU A 58 -14.02 -14.50 1.72
N PRO A 59 -14.93 -14.67 2.70
CA PRO A 59 -15.91 -15.76 2.68
C PRO A 59 -16.85 -15.68 1.47
N GLU A 60 -17.16 -14.46 1.01
CA GLU A 60 -18.06 -14.21 -0.11
C GLU A 60 -17.44 -14.47 -1.50
N ILE A 61 -16.18 -14.87 -1.60
CA ILE A 61 -15.49 -15.08 -2.89
C ILE A 61 -16.13 -16.20 -3.73
N ASN A 62 -16.78 -17.16 -3.08
CA ASN A 62 -17.51 -18.27 -3.69
C ASN A 62 -19.04 -18.14 -3.53
N SER A 63 -19.54 -16.95 -3.18
CA SER A 63 -20.97 -16.70 -2.99
C SER A 63 -21.76 -16.99 -4.28
N SER A 64 -22.92 -17.64 -4.15
CA SER A 64 -23.86 -17.81 -5.26
C SER A 64 -24.49 -16.49 -5.70
N ARG A 65 -24.53 -15.50 -4.79
CA ARG A 65 -25.03 -14.15 -5.06
C ARG A 65 -23.99 -13.35 -5.83
N LEU A 66 -24.27 -13.09 -7.10
CA LEU A 66 -23.35 -12.39 -8.02
C LEU A 66 -22.81 -11.07 -7.44
N LYS A 67 -23.68 -10.24 -6.82
CA LYS A 67 -23.27 -8.97 -6.21
C LYS A 67 -22.22 -9.14 -5.11
N LEU A 68 -22.38 -10.13 -4.22
CA LEU A 68 -21.44 -10.42 -3.14
C LEU A 68 -20.13 -10.96 -3.68
N ARG A 69 -20.21 -11.91 -4.63
CA ARG A 69 -19.04 -12.46 -5.31
C ARG A 69 -18.23 -11.39 -6.03
N SER A 70 -18.85 -10.55 -6.85
CA SER A 70 -18.15 -9.47 -7.56
C SER A 70 -17.56 -8.43 -6.61
N HIS A 71 -18.19 -8.19 -5.46
CA HIS A 71 -17.62 -7.33 -4.42
C HIS A 71 -16.38 -7.98 -3.78
N ALA A 72 -16.44 -9.27 -3.45
CA ALA A 72 -15.32 -10.02 -2.90
C ALA A 72 -14.14 -10.11 -3.88
N GLU A 73 -14.39 -10.28 -5.18
CA GLU A 73 -13.36 -10.27 -6.23
C GLU A 73 -12.62 -8.92 -6.28
N ARG A 74 -13.35 -7.80 -6.19
CA ARG A 74 -12.74 -6.47 -6.10
C ARG A 74 -11.98 -6.27 -4.80
N GLN A 75 -12.52 -6.74 -3.67
CA GLN A 75 -11.82 -6.70 -2.38
C GLN A 75 -10.53 -7.51 -2.43
N ALA A 76 -10.51 -8.66 -3.10
CA ALA A 76 -9.33 -9.51 -3.23
C ALA A 76 -8.18 -8.75 -3.92
N ILE A 77 -8.47 -8.12 -5.06
CA ILE A 77 -7.50 -7.32 -5.81
C ILE A 77 -7.01 -6.14 -4.96
N ASN A 78 -7.93 -5.32 -4.44
CA ASN A 78 -7.59 -4.12 -3.69
C ASN A 78 -6.80 -4.44 -2.42
N SER A 79 -7.24 -5.43 -1.63
CA SER A 79 -6.59 -5.81 -0.38
C SER A 79 -5.18 -6.35 -0.62
N THR A 80 -4.96 -7.06 -1.73
CA THR A 80 -3.64 -7.57 -2.07
C THR A 80 -2.69 -6.43 -2.43
N ILE A 81 -3.10 -5.52 -3.31
CA ILE A 81 -2.26 -4.41 -3.77
C ILE A 81 -2.00 -3.42 -2.63
N GLN A 82 -3.06 -2.92 -1.99
CA GLN A 82 -2.95 -1.94 -0.90
C GLN A 82 -2.30 -2.55 0.34
N GLY A 83 -2.62 -3.80 0.67
CA GLY A 83 -2.01 -4.50 1.79
C GLY A 83 -0.51 -4.71 1.58
N SER A 84 -0.09 -5.02 0.35
CA SER A 84 1.33 -5.15 0.01
C SER A 84 2.05 -3.81 0.03
N ALA A 85 1.44 -2.74 -0.47
CA ALA A 85 2.00 -1.39 -0.35
C ALA A 85 2.20 -0.98 1.11
N ALA A 86 1.21 -1.26 1.98
CA ALA A 86 1.31 -1.02 3.41
C ALA A 86 2.43 -1.85 4.08
N ASP A 87 2.74 -3.03 3.55
CA ASP A 87 3.84 -3.86 4.05
C ASP A 87 5.20 -3.24 3.77
N ILE A 88 5.38 -2.74 2.54
CA ILE A 88 6.60 -2.05 2.13
C ILE A 88 6.82 -0.82 2.99
N VAL A 89 5.80 0.04 3.14
CA VAL A 89 5.94 1.29 3.92
C VAL A 89 6.20 1.00 5.40
N LYS A 90 5.55 -0.01 5.98
CA LYS A 90 5.83 -0.41 7.37
C LYS A 90 7.25 -0.93 7.53
N THR A 91 7.72 -1.74 6.59
CA THR A 91 9.09 -2.27 6.60
C THR A 91 10.10 -1.13 6.49
N ALA A 92 9.88 -0.19 5.56
CA ALA A 92 10.66 1.04 5.43
C ALA A 92 10.70 1.81 6.76
N THR A 93 9.56 1.99 7.41
CA THR A 93 9.45 2.72 8.68
C THR A 93 10.28 2.05 9.78
N CYS A 94 10.24 0.73 9.88
CA CYS A 94 11.07 -0.04 10.82
C CYS A 94 12.57 0.11 10.50
N HIS A 95 12.95 0.06 9.21
CA HIS A 95 14.34 0.25 8.79
C HIS A 95 14.83 1.67 9.11
N ILE A 96 14.03 2.70 8.84
CA ILE A 96 14.35 4.10 9.17
C ILE A 96 14.58 4.25 10.66
N ASN A 97 13.66 3.73 11.49
CA ASN A 97 13.77 3.83 12.94
C ASN A 97 15.04 3.15 13.47
N SER A 98 15.37 1.97 12.92
CA SER A 98 16.59 1.23 13.31
C SER A 98 17.85 1.97 12.87
N ALA A 99 17.92 2.43 11.62
CA ALA A 99 19.08 3.15 11.10
C ALA A 99 19.35 4.47 11.84
N LEU A 100 18.30 5.24 12.14
CA LEU A 100 18.43 6.47 12.93
C LEU A 100 18.90 6.17 14.36
N HIS A 101 18.34 5.12 14.99
CA HIS A 101 18.75 4.69 16.32
C HIS A 101 20.23 4.27 16.36
N ASP A 102 20.70 3.50 15.37
CA ASP A 102 22.10 3.05 15.27
C ASP A 102 23.08 4.22 15.05
N MET A 103 22.61 5.29 14.39
CA MET A 103 23.35 6.55 14.25
C MET A 103 23.30 7.43 15.52
N GLY A 104 22.70 6.95 16.60
CA GLY A 104 22.58 7.66 17.89
C GLY A 104 21.52 8.76 17.91
N TRP A 105 20.54 8.73 16.99
CA TRP A 105 19.44 9.68 16.99
C TRP A 105 18.32 9.21 17.91
N ASN A 106 17.70 10.17 18.58
CA ASN A 106 16.45 9.90 19.28
C ASN A 106 15.28 9.95 18.29
N THR A 107 14.59 8.82 18.14
CA THR A 107 13.46 8.65 17.23
C THR A 107 12.10 8.72 17.93
N VAL A 108 12.08 8.77 19.26
CA VAL A 108 10.87 8.84 20.07
C VAL A 108 10.79 10.19 20.74
N LEU A 109 9.65 10.85 20.64
CA LEU A 109 9.35 12.05 21.42
C LEU A 109 9.34 11.72 22.92
N SER A 110 10.50 11.83 23.56
CA SER A 110 10.68 11.65 25.01
C SER A 110 10.98 12.99 25.67
N CYS A 111 10.35 13.23 26.82
CA CYS A 111 10.53 14.44 27.63
C CYS A 111 11.90 14.50 28.33
N ASN A 112 12.66 13.40 28.37
CA ASN A 112 13.96 13.35 29.04
C ASN A 112 15.10 13.48 28.01
N ARG A 113 15.53 14.73 27.77
CA ARG A 113 16.44 15.11 26.67
C ARG A 113 17.89 15.17 27.12
N THR A 114 18.66 14.12 26.84
CA THR A 114 20.14 14.15 26.92
C THR A 114 20.83 13.95 25.56
N THR A 115 20.09 13.57 24.52
CA THR A 115 20.64 13.33 23.17
C THR A 115 20.62 14.60 22.30
N LYS A 116 21.76 14.94 21.67
CA LYS A 116 21.93 16.10 20.77
C LYS A 116 21.20 15.98 19.42
N ALA A 117 20.67 14.79 19.09
CA ALA A 117 20.19 14.40 17.77
C ALA A 117 18.76 13.86 17.83
N SER A 118 17.85 14.39 17.01
CA SER A 118 16.43 14.08 17.09
C SER A 118 15.77 14.08 15.72
N CYS A 119 15.12 12.97 15.34
CA CYS A 119 14.31 12.86 14.14
C CYS A 119 13.10 11.97 14.44
N TYR A 120 11.91 12.57 14.44
CA TYR A 120 10.69 11.92 14.91
C TYR A 120 9.72 11.73 13.75
N LEU A 121 9.11 10.55 13.66
CA LEU A 121 7.96 10.35 12.78
C LEU A 121 6.74 11.05 13.40
N THR A 122 6.20 12.04 12.70
CA THR A 122 5.03 12.82 13.16
C THR A 122 3.73 12.26 12.57
N HIS A 123 3.71 11.98 11.26
CA HIS A 123 2.53 11.46 10.58
C HIS A 123 2.89 10.41 9.53
N HIS A 124 1.97 9.48 9.31
CA HIS A 124 2.03 8.49 8.24
C HIS A 124 0.73 8.58 7.43
N ILE A 125 0.84 9.07 6.20
CA ILE A 125 -0.27 9.28 5.26
C ILE A 125 -0.06 8.34 4.09
N HIS A 126 -0.47 7.08 4.24
CA HIS A 126 -0.35 6.02 3.24
C HIS A 126 1.07 5.82 2.67
N ASP A 127 1.41 6.47 1.57
CA ASP A 127 2.71 6.42 0.90
C ASP A 127 3.67 7.56 1.33
N GLU A 128 3.20 8.47 2.20
CA GLU A 128 3.99 9.58 2.73
C GLU A 128 4.31 9.40 4.23
N LEU A 129 5.57 9.66 4.59
CA LEU A 129 6.04 9.69 5.97
C LEU A 129 6.54 11.08 6.32
N ILE A 130 5.92 11.71 7.31
CA ILE A 130 6.24 13.07 7.74
C ILE A 130 7.13 13.01 8.97
N TYR A 131 8.36 13.46 8.83
CA TYR A 131 9.34 13.53 9.92
C TYR A 131 9.62 14.97 10.36
N GLN A 132 9.88 15.14 11.65
CA GLN A 132 10.37 16.38 12.24
C GLN A 132 11.79 16.18 12.77
N THR A 133 12.72 17.05 12.35
CA THR A 133 14.13 17.02 12.76
C THR A 133 14.68 18.44 12.93
N SER A 134 15.87 18.58 13.54
CA SER A 134 16.60 19.85 13.59
C SER A 134 17.06 20.29 12.19
N GLU A 135 16.93 21.60 11.90
CA GLU A 135 17.20 22.21 10.60
C GLU A 135 18.59 21.86 10.03
N HIS A 136 19.62 21.95 10.87
CA HIS A 136 21.01 21.67 10.48
C HIS A 136 21.30 20.20 10.12
N ARG A 137 20.36 19.26 10.35
CA ARG A 137 20.52 17.83 10.02
C ARG A 137 19.47 17.30 9.04
N VAL A 138 18.67 18.18 8.43
CA VAL A 138 17.62 17.79 7.48
C VAL A 138 18.19 16.95 6.33
N HIS A 139 19.33 17.36 5.76
CA HIS A 139 19.95 16.63 4.65
C HIS A 139 20.42 15.23 5.04
N GLU A 140 20.95 15.07 6.25
CA GLU A 140 21.40 13.77 6.77
C GLU A 140 20.21 12.84 7.00
N ALA A 141 19.16 13.34 7.68
CA ALA A 141 17.93 12.59 7.90
C ALA A 141 17.27 12.18 6.58
N ALA A 142 17.16 13.11 5.62
CA ALA A 142 16.56 12.84 4.31
C ALA A 142 17.30 11.74 3.56
N ARG A 143 18.65 11.73 3.60
CA ARG A 143 19.47 10.70 2.96
C ARG A 143 19.23 9.32 3.55
N VAL A 144 19.18 9.21 4.88
CA VAL A 144 18.92 7.95 5.60
C VAL A 144 17.50 7.46 5.27
N ILE A 145 16.51 8.34 5.38
CA ILE A 145 15.10 8.02 5.10
C ILE A 145 14.94 7.50 3.67
N GLN A 146 15.47 8.24 2.69
CA GLN A 146 15.41 7.85 1.28
C GLN A 146 16.06 6.48 1.06
N HIS A 147 17.25 6.26 1.64
CA HIS A 147 17.94 4.99 1.51
C HIS A 147 17.12 3.83 2.08
N CYS A 148 16.55 3.97 3.28
CA CYS A 148 15.73 2.95 3.90
C CYS A 148 14.42 2.68 3.14
N MET A 149 13.79 3.72 2.56
CA MET A 149 12.57 3.57 1.76
C MET A 149 12.82 2.86 0.44
N VAL A 150 13.87 3.24 -0.31
CA VAL A 150 14.22 2.62 -1.59
C VAL A 150 14.61 1.15 -1.41
N ASN A 151 15.26 0.81 -0.29
CA ASN A 151 15.72 -0.55 0.02
C ASN A 151 14.80 -1.26 1.03
N ALA A 152 13.53 -0.86 1.12
CA ALA A 152 12.59 -1.45 2.07
C ALA A 152 12.20 -2.89 1.72
N TRP A 153 12.30 -3.26 0.44
CA TRP A 153 11.94 -4.57 -0.06
C TRP A 153 13.00 -5.05 -1.06
N SER A 154 13.82 -6.00 -0.63
CA SER A 154 14.95 -6.58 -1.38
C SER A 154 15.05 -8.08 -1.14
#